data_AF-A0A938ZBZ1-F1
#
_entry.id   AF-A0A938ZBZ1-F1
#
_cell.length_a   1.000
_cell.length_b   1.000
_cell.length_c   1.000
_cell.angle_alpha   90.00
_cell.angle_beta   90.00
_cell.angle_gamma   90.00
#
_symmetry.space_group_name_H-M   'P 1'
#
loop_
_entity.id
_entity.type
_entity.pdbx_description
1 polymer ?
#
loop_
_entity_poly.entity_id
_entity_poly.type
_entity_poly.pdbx_seq_one_letter_code
_entity_poly.pdbx_strand_id
1 'polypeptide(L)' 'MTTDPNELAYPIHAELPQGASITSRGLTKREFFASQILAGLVSQGNPRNIEWLPGEAVKLADKLVDELNKD' A
#
# COMPACT_ATOMS: atom_id res chain seq x y z
N MET A 1 15.35 -8.33 -0.88
CA MET A 1 14.56 -8.29 -2.15
C MET A 1 13.91 -6.92 -2.22
N THR A 2 14.31 -6.06 -3.17
CA THR A 2 13.89 -4.64 -3.15
C THR A 2 12.40 -4.51 -3.48
N THR A 3 11.63 -4.06 -2.50
CA THR A 3 10.22 -3.69 -2.57
C THR A 3 10.10 -2.25 -3.07
N ASP A 4 9.70 -2.04 -4.33
CA ASP A 4 9.32 -0.71 -4.80
C ASP A 4 7.93 -0.34 -4.22
N PRO A 5 7.80 0.78 -3.48
CA PRO A 5 6.54 1.23 -2.89
C PRO A 5 5.45 1.55 -3.93
N ASN A 6 5.82 1.95 -5.14
CA ASN A 6 4.89 2.36 -6.20
C ASN A 6 4.46 1.18 -7.10
N GLU A 7 5.06 0.01 -6.94
CA GLU A 7 4.58 -1.20 -7.60
C GLU A 7 3.24 -1.65 -7.03
N LEU A 8 2.44 -2.33 -7.84
CA LEU A 8 1.16 -2.89 -7.41
C LEU A 8 1.36 -3.95 -6.32
N ALA A 9 0.51 -3.94 -5.31
CA ALA A 9 0.54 -4.94 -4.23
C ALA A 9 0.16 -6.35 -4.72
N TYR A 10 -0.80 -6.41 -5.65
CA TYR A 10 -1.27 -7.64 -6.27
C TYR A 10 -1.43 -7.43 -7.77
N PRO A 11 -0.32 -7.41 -8.54
CA PRO A 11 -0.40 -7.26 -9.97
C PRO A 11 -1.09 -8.50 -10.56
N ILE A 12 -2.23 -8.28 -11.23
CA ILE A 12 -2.85 -9.31 -12.05
C ILE A 12 -2.30 -9.12 -13.46
N HIS A 13 -1.58 -10.13 -13.94
CA HIS A 13 -1.12 -10.21 -15.32
C HIS A 13 -2.05 -11.18 -16.06
N ALA A 14 -2.88 -10.64 -16.94
CA ALA A 14 -3.61 -11.45 -17.91
C ALA A 14 -2.93 -11.31 -19.28
N GLU A 15 -2.42 -12.41 -19.81
CA GLU A 15 -2.02 -12.48 -21.22
C GLU A 15 -3.28 -12.62 -22.06
N LEU A 16 -3.61 -11.58 -22.83
CA LEU A 16 -4.70 -11.66 -23.79
C LEU A 16 -4.19 -12.27 -25.12
N PRO A 17 -5.08 -12.91 -25.90
CA PRO A 17 -4.80 -13.22 -27.29
C PRO A 17 -4.31 -11.96 -28.04
N GLN A 18 -3.35 -12.14 -28.95
CA GLN A 18 -2.66 -11.07 -29.71
C GLN A 18 -1.62 -10.22 -28.93
N GLY A 19 -1.16 -10.67 -27.76
CA GLY A 19 -0.02 -10.05 -27.08
C GLY A 19 -0.35 -8.75 -26.33
N ALA A 20 -1.65 -8.46 -26.13
CA ALA A 20 -2.07 -7.39 -25.25
C ALA A 20 -1.97 -7.87 -23.78
N SER A 21 -1.41 -7.03 -22.91
CA SER A 21 -1.45 -7.25 -21.46
C SER A 21 -2.43 -6.27 -20.83
N ILE A 22 -3.29 -6.77 -19.94
CA ILE A 22 -4.06 -5.90 -19.05
C ILE A 22 -3.30 -5.83 -17.73
N THR A 23 -2.90 -4.62 -17.34
CA THR A 23 -2.41 -4.36 -15.99
C THR A 23 -3.58 -3.89 -15.13
N SER A 24 -3.90 -4.64 -14.07
CA SER A 24 -4.97 -4.25 -13.14
C SER A 24 -4.66 -2.91 -12.46
N ARG A 25 -5.66 -2.04 -12.34
CA ARG A 25 -5.59 -0.77 -11.60
C ARG A 25 -5.81 -1.03 -10.09
N GLY A 26 -4.89 -1.76 -9.48
CA GLY A 26 -4.90 -2.07 -8.06
C GLY A 26 -4.24 -1.00 -7.20
N LEU A 27 -4.21 -1.23 -5.88
CA LEU A 27 -3.40 -0.44 -4.96
C LEU A 27 -1.91 -0.71 -5.18
N THR A 28 -1.10 0.34 -5.09
CA THR A 28 0.34 0.22 -4.88
C THR A 28 0.64 -0.43 -3.52
N LYS A 29 1.83 -1.00 -3.34
CA LYS A 29 2.27 -1.58 -2.06
C LYS A 29 2.18 -0.55 -0.93
N ARG A 30 2.58 0.70 -1.19
CA ARG A 30 2.44 1.82 -0.26
C ARG A 30 0.99 2.04 0.14
N GLU A 31 0.08 2.15 -0.82
CA GLU A 31 -1.34 2.39 -0.55
C GLU A 31 -1.98 1.20 0.18
N PHE A 32 -1.59 -0.02 -0.17
CA PHE A 32 -2.04 -1.22 0.50
C PHE A 32 -1.63 -1.21 1.99
N PHE A 33 -0.35 -0.98 2.28
CA PHE A 33 0.12 -0.90 3.67
C PHE A 33 -0.51 0.26 4.43
N ALA A 34 -0.59 1.45 3.82
CA ALA A 34 -1.24 2.61 4.43
C ALA A 34 -2.70 2.33 4.78
N SER A 35 -3.44 1.60 3.93
CA SER A 35 -4.84 1.24 4.20
C SER A 35 -5.00 0.32 5.42
N GLN A 36 -4.11 -0.67 5.57
CA GLN A 36 -4.12 -1.60 6.70
C GLN A 36 -3.73 -0.90 8.01
N ILE A 37 -2.70 -0.04 7.96
CA ILE A 37 -2.27 0.75 9.11
C ILE A 37 -3.37 1.71 9.53
N LEU A 38 -4.01 2.41 8.57
CA LEU A 38 -5.11 3.32 8.86
C LEU A 38 -6.28 2.60 9.51
N ALA A 39 -6.66 1.41 9.03
CA ALA A 39 -7.70 0.60 9.65
C ALA A 39 -7.35 0.25 11.11
N GLY A 40 -6.09 -0.12 11.38
CA GLY A 40 -5.60 -0.36 12.74
C GLY A 40 -5.69 0.89 13.62
N LEU A 41 -5.21 2.04 13.14
CA LEU A 41 -5.23 3.32 13.87
C LEU A 41 -6.66 3.77 14.16
N VAL A 42 -7.58 3.64 13.20
CA VAL A 42 -8.99 3.98 13.37
C VAL A 42 -9.65 3.07 14.40
N SER A 43 -9.32 1.77 14.41
CA SER A 43 -9.90 0.82 15.36
C SER A 43 -9.53 1.08 16.82
N GLN A 44 -8.39 1.74 17.05
CA GLN A 44 -7.85 2.06 18.39
C GLN A 44 -8.15 3.49 18.84
N GLY A 45 -8.59 4.36 17.93
CA GLY A 45 -8.66 5.80 18.15
C GLY A 45 -9.95 6.29 18.82
N ASN A 46 -9.84 7.39 19.58
CA ASN A 46 -10.98 8.21 19.97
C ASN A 46 -11.42 9.04 18.74
N PRO A 47 -12.70 9.06 18.34
CA PRO A 47 -13.19 9.67 17.09
C PRO A 47 -12.90 11.17 16.91
N ARG A 48 -12.36 11.86 17.92
CA ARG A 48 -11.97 13.28 17.84
C ARG A 48 -10.66 13.55 17.08
N ASN A 49 -9.89 12.51 16.72
CA ASN A 49 -8.53 12.63 16.18
C ASN A 49 -8.37 12.06 14.77
N ILE A 50 -9.46 11.90 14.01
CA ILE A 50 -9.46 11.17 12.72
C ILE A 50 -8.65 11.89 11.63
N GLU A 51 -8.57 13.22 11.66
CA GLU A 51 -8.01 14.01 10.56
C GLU A 51 -6.51 13.79 10.30
N TRP A 52 -5.72 13.45 11.32
CA TRP A 52 -4.26 13.24 11.16
C TRP A 52 -3.87 11.78 10.89
N LEU A 53 -4.79 10.83 11.10
CA LEU A 53 -4.52 9.39 10.97
C LEU A 53 -4.08 8.99 9.54
N PRO A 54 -4.65 9.52 8.45
CA PRO A 54 -4.21 9.17 7.10
C PRO A 54 -2.76 9.55 6.84
N GLY A 55 -2.33 10.75 7.28
CA GLY A 55 -0.96 11.20 7.11
C GLY A 55 0.04 10.33 7.86
N GLU A 56 -0.29 9.91 9.07
CA GLU A 56 0.57 8.99 9.83
C GLU A 56 0.57 7.57 9.26
N ALA A 57 -0.55 7.08 8.75
CA ALA A 57 -0.61 5.77 8.10
C ALA A 57 0.32 5.70 6.88
N VAL A 58 0.37 6.78 6.07
CA VAL A 58 1.29 6.87 4.92
C VAL A 58 2.76 6.89 5.38
N LYS A 59 3.11 7.69 6.39
CA LYS A 59 4.49 7.74 6.91
C LYS A 59 4.95 6.39 7.48
N LEU A 60 4.06 5.67 8.16
CA LEU A 60 4.36 4.34 8.69
C LEU A 60 4.51 3.32 7.57
N ALA A 61 3.70 3.40 6.51
CA ALA A 61 3.86 2.57 5.32
C ALA A 61 5.22 2.80 4.65
N ASP A 62 5.67 4.05 4.52
CA ASP A 62 6.99 4.37 3.96
C ASP A 62 8.11 3.76 4.80
N LYS A 63 8.07 3.93 6.13
CA LYS A 63 9.05 3.31 7.05
C LYS A 63 9.07 1.79 6.97
N LEU A 64 7.90 1.17 6.79
CA LEU A 64 7.80 -0.28 6.66
C LEU A 64 8.48 -0.76 5.38
N VAL A 65 8.25 -0.07 4.25
CA VAL A 65 8.92 -0.38 2.99
C VAL A 65 10.44 -0.21 3.11
N ASP A 66 10.90 0.87 3.75
CA ASP A 66 12.32 1.09 4.01
C ASP A 66 12.93 -0.03 4.85
N GLU A 67 12.24 -0.51 5.88
CA GLU A 67 12.71 -1.61 6.72
C GLU A 67 12.79 -2.93 5.95
N LEU A 68 11.76 -3.25 5.16
CA LEU A 68 11.71 -4.46 4.33
C LEU A 68 12.80 -4.48 3.24
N ASN A 69 13.31 -3.31 2.86
CA ASN A 69 14.36 -3.15 1.85
C ASN A 69 15.79 -3.23 2.41
N LYS A 70 15.95 -3.37 3.72
CA LYS A 70 17.27 -3.54 4.36
C LYS A 70 17.83 -4.96 4.22
N ASP A 71 17.00 -5.92 3.81
CA ASP A 71 17.35 -7.32 3.51
C ASP A 71 17.51 -7.58 2.00
#